data_AF-A0A835JAU1-F1
#
_entry.id   AF-A0A835JAU1-F1
#
_cell.length_a   1.000
_cell.length_b   1.000
_cell.length_c   1.000
_cell.angle_alpha   90.00
_cell.angle_beta   90.00
_cell.angle_gamma   90.00
#
_symmetry.space_group_name_H-M   'P 1'
#
loop_
_entity.id
_entity.type
_entity.pdbx_description
1 polymer ?
#
loop_
_entity_poly.entity_id
_entity_poly.type
_entity_poly.pdbx_seq_one_letter_code
_entity_poly.pdbx_strand_id
1 'polypeptide(L)'
;MVNMSHLKTKRRKLGENSPQISSEAKTTVPQITEEKRRSKSSNVLVHIQEEMLPTTSKGRTSSSSTSRVSPPTFPHYLRRIIKWQQMDIEYTFWQMLYLCTSPKVVYQHTKFHKQTKNQWARDDPAFVVISSLLLAVATLAYCAAYDHSAGHALFVVISVLLFHFLITGAGLATCCWLYAFDVHCNSFFPMFVMLYVVHYFLSPLLVAHGFIPVLLSNLLFMVAASYYHYLNFLGYYVLPFLERTAFFLYPIGLVIVLSPILILSGFNPSRYFLNVYFSQRV
;
A
#
# COMPACT_ATOMS: atom_id res chain seq x y z
N MET A 1 26.17 -46.97 58.41
CA MET A 1 27.57 -47.46 58.39
C MET A 1 27.93 -47.84 56.97
N VAL A 2 29.01 -47.22 56.49
CA VAL A 2 29.69 -47.44 55.20
C VAL A 2 30.21 -48.88 55.12
N ASN A 3 30.09 -49.59 53.98
CA ASN A 3 31.27 -49.89 53.16
C ASN A 3 30.97 -50.60 51.82
N MET A 4 31.86 -50.26 50.91
CA MET A 4 32.00 -50.58 49.50
C MET A 4 32.78 -51.91 49.33
N SER A 5 32.75 -52.42 48.09
CA SER A 5 33.76 -53.31 47.48
C SER A 5 33.72 -54.82 47.77
N HIS A 6 33.33 -55.61 46.76
CA HIS A 6 34.23 -56.48 45.97
C HIS A 6 33.37 -57.34 45.03
N LEU A 7 33.25 -56.95 43.75
CA LEU A 7 34.05 -57.48 42.65
C LEU A 7 33.90 -58.98 42.40
N LYS A 8 33.29 -59.26 41.23
CA LYS A 8 33.65 -60.32 40.29
C LYS A 8 33.88 -61.69 40.93
N THR A 9 32.90 -62.58 40.82
CA THR A 9 33.13 -63.98 40.42
C THR A 9 31.78 -64.64 40.07
N LYS A 10 31.50 -64.72 38.77
CA LYS A 10 31.08 -65.96 38.10
C LYS A 10 30.06 -66.84 38.86
N ARG A 11 28.77 -66.72 38.50
CA ARG A 11 27.82 -67.84 38.28
C ARG A 11 26.47 -67.23 37.91
N ARG A 12 26.08 -67.32 36.64
CA ARG A 12 25.16 -68.35 36.15
C ARG A 12 23.90 -68.40 37.01
N LYS A 13 22.79 -67.94 36.46
CA LYS A 13 21.64 -68.80 36.12
C LYS A 13 20.53 -68.00 35.43
N LEU A 14 20.18 -68.49 34.24
CA LEU A 14 18.83 -68.67 33.70
C LEU A 14 17.94 -67.40 33.68
N GLY A 15 17.50 -66.90 32.55
CA GLY A 15 17.44 -67.44 31.21
C GLY A 15 16.33 -66.67 30.52
N GLU A 16 16.55 -66.18 29.32
CA GLU A 16 15.48 -65.51 28.59
C GLU A 16 15.72 -65.58 27.09
N ASN A 17 14.67 -66.03 26.41
CA ASN A 17 14.56 -66.18 24.98
C ASN A 17 14.57 -64.81 24.28
N SER A 18 15.27 -64.76 23.14
CA SER A 18 15.25 -63.87 21.96
C SER A 18 14.07 -62.89 21.74
N PRO A 19 14.17 -61.91 20.80
CA PRO A 19 15.34 -61.26 20.18
C PRO A 19 15.25 -59.71 20.06
N GLN A 20 16.44 -59.10 19.99
CA GLN A 20 16.87 -57.84 19.33
C GLN A 20 15.91 -56.62 19.20
N ILE A 21 16.28 -55.52 19.90
CA ILE A 21 15.97 -54.12 19.54
C ILE A 21 17.19 -53.20 19.79
N SER A 22 17.58 -52.48 18.74
CA SER A 22 18.14 -51.10 18.63
C SER A 22 19.43 -50.66 19.35
N SER A 23 20.37 -50.11 18.56
CA SER A 23 21.14 -48.90 18.89
C SER A 23 21.75 -48.29 17.60
N GLU A 24 21.25 -47.09 17.27
CA GLU A 24 21.96 -45.87 16.80
C GLU A 24 23.02 -45.91 15.68
N ALA A 25 23.25 -44.88 14.86
CA ALA A 25 22.54 -43.65 14.49
C ALA A 25 23.48 -42.93 13.49
N LYS A 26 23.06 -42.69 12.24
CA LYS A 26 23.43 -41.48 11.49
C LYS A 26 22.64 -41.33 10.18
N THR A 27 22.00 -40.17 10.08
CA THR A 27 21.72 -39.42 8.84
C THR A 27 20.79 -40.04 7.80
N THR A 28 19.50 -39.69 7.86
CA THR A 28 18.70 -39.16 6.71
C THR A 28 17.34 -38.70 7.25
N VAL A 29 17.08 -37.39 7.20
CA VAL A 29 15.78 -36.78 7.60
C VAL A 29 14.74 -37.07 6.50
N PRO A 30 13.53 -37.59 6.81
CA PRO A 30 12.58 -38.03 5.80
C PRO A 30 11.75 -36.88 5.22
N GLN A 31 11.95 -36.60 3.93
CA GLN A 31 11.20 -35.63 3.10
C GLN A 31 9.71 -35.98 2.88
N ILE A 32 9.26 -37.18 3.25
CA ILE A 32 7.93 -37.71 2.88
C ILE A 32 6.81 -37.20 3.82
N THR A 33 7.14 -36.65 4.99
CA THR A 33 6.14 -36.21 5.99
C THR A 33 5.65 -34.78 5.76
N GLU A 34 6.48 -33.91 5.16
CA GLU A 34 6.07 -32.52 4.84
C GLU A 34 5.21 -32.45 3.59
N GLU A 35 5.50 -33.25 2.57
CA GLU A 35 4.72 -33.28 1.33
C GLU A 35 3.27 -33.75 1.59
N LYS A 36 3.09 -34.70 2.52
CA LYS A 36 1.76 -35.19 2.94
C LYS A 36 1.00 -34.17 3.81
N ARG A 37 1.69 -33.33 4.59
CA ARG A 37 1.06 -32.18 5.30
C ARG A 37 0.70 -31.04 4.34
N ARG A 38 1.54 -30.78 3.34
CA ARG A 38 1.30 -29.75 2.32
C ARG A 38 0.17 -30.15 1.37
N SER A 39 0.11 -31.41 0.97
CA SER A 39 -1.00 -31.98 0.19
C SER A 39 -2.32 -32.00 0.98
N LYS A 40 -2.29 -32.36 2.27
CA LYS A 40 -3.47 -32.31 3.14
C LYS A 40 -3.93 -30.88 3.43
N SER A 41 -3.02 -29.92 3.58
CA SER A 41 -3.34 -28.50 3.72
C SER A 41 -3.87 -27.89 2.42
N SER A 42 -3.35 -28.29 1.26
CA SER A 42 -3.86 -27.88 -0.05
C SER A 42 -5.24 -28.47 -0.32
N ASN A 43 -5.49 -29.74 0.02
CA ASN A 43 -6.82 -30.35 -0.15
C ASN A 43 -7.85 -29.76 0.82
N VAL A 44 -7.46 -29.38 2.04
CA VAL A 44 -8.34 -28.66 2.98
C VAL A 44 -8.60 -27.22 2.52
N LEU A 45 -7.59 -26.52 1.97
CA LEU A 45 -7.81 -25.19 1.38
C LEU A 45 -8.67 -25.24 0.11
N VAL A 46 -8.52 -26.28 -0.73
CA VAL A 46 -9.36 -26.47 -1.93
C VAL A 46 -10.80 -26.80 -1.53
N HIS A 47 -11.02 -27.60 -0.48
CA HIS A 47 -12.36 -27.88 0.01
C HIS A 47 -13.07 -26.66 0.62
N ILE A 48 -12.33 -25.78 1.32
CA ILE A 48 -12.87 -24.53 1.87
C ILE A 48 -13.12 -23.49 0.77
N GLN A 49 -12.40 -23.56 -0.35
CA GLN A 49 -12.59 -22.69 -1.51
C GLN A 49 -13.87 -23.02 -2.30
N GLU A 50 -14.32 -24.29 -2.32
CA GLU A 50 -15.54 -24.70 -3.04
C GLU A 50 -16.83 -24.49 -2.23
N GLU A 51 -16.77 -24.38 -0.90
CA GLU A 51 -17.95 -24.21 -0.04
C GLU A 51 -18.48 -22.76 0.04
N MET A 52 -17.78 -21.77 -0.54
CA MET A 52 -18.21 -20.36 -0.59
C MET A 52 -18.80 -19.92 -1.93
N LEU A 53 -19.27 -20.85 -2.75
CA LEU A 53 -20.06 -20.49 -3.93
C LEU A 53 -21.48 -20.04 -3.51
N PRO A 54 -21.95 -18.83 -3.88
CA PRO A 54 -23.35 -18.52 -3.75
C PRO A 54 -24.13 -19.46 -4.67
N THR A 55 -25.01 -20.26 -4.08
CA THR A 55 -25.98 -21.09 -4.79
C THR A 55 -26.76 -20.21 -5.78
N THR A 56 -26.51 -20.40 -7.07
CA THR A 56 -27.33 -19.82 -8.13
C THR A 56 -28.70 -20.49 -8.08
N SER A 57 -29.68 -19.82 -7.48
CA SER A 57 -31.09 -20.20 -7.62
C SER A 57 -31.60 -19.69 -8.97
N LYS A 58 -31.94 -20.63 -9.86
CA LYS A 58 -32.75 -20.32 -11.06
C LYS A 58 -34.18 -20.01 -10.61
N GLY A 59 -34.53 -18.73 -10.60
CA GLY A 59 -35.90 -18.24 -10.46
C GLY A 59 -36.34 -17.51 -11.74
N ARG A 60 -37.33 -18.06 -12.43
CA ARG A 60 -38.00 -17.53 -13.63
C ARG A 60 -39.07 -16.51 -13.19
N THR A 61 -39.13 -15.33 -13.80
CA THR A 61 -40.30 -14.72 -14.51
C THR A 61 -40.22 -13.19 -14.61
N SER A 62 -40.69 -12.73 -15.77
CA SER A 62 -40.75 -11.41 -16.38
C SER A 62 -41.53 -10.32 -15.62
N SER A 63 -41.05 -9.07 -15.70
CA SER A 63 -41.89 -7.87 -15.62
C SER A 63 -41.23 -6.65 -16.30
N SER A 64 -42.00 -6.07 -17.23
CA SER A 64 -41.97 -4.70 -17.76
C SER A 64 -40.69 -3.85 -17.67
N SER A 65 -40.07 -3.60 -18.82
CA SER A 65 -39.09 -2.52 -19.00
C SER A 65 -39.76 -1.14 -19.02
N THR A 66 -39.98 -0.55 -17.84
CA THR A 66 -40.11 0.89 -17.72
C THR A 66 -38.70 1.46 -17.56
N SER A 67 -38.26 2.24 -18.55
CA SER A 67 -37.00 2.99 -18.53
C SER A 67 -36.95 3.94 -17.33
N ARG A 68 -36.45 3.44 -16.19
CA ARG A 68 -36.10 4.25 -15.02
C ARG A 68 -34.80 4.98 -15.33
N VAL A 69 -34.92 6.28 -15.62
CA VAL A 69 -33.81 7.22 -15.58
C VAL A 69 -33.13 7.07 -14.22
N SER A 70 -31.89 6.58 -14.22
CA SER A 70 -31.10 6.44 -13.01
C SER A 70 -30.83 7.85 -12.46
N PRO A 71 -31.06 8.12 -11.16
CA PRO A 71 -30.63 9.39 -10.59
C PRO A 71 -29.10 9.48 -10.68
N PRO A 72 -28.51 10.69 -10.78
CA PRO A 72 -27.07 10.83 -10.78
C PRO A 72 -26.51 10.17 -9.50
N THR A 73 -25.42 9.42 -9.63
CA THR A 73 -24.75 8.67 -8.54
C THR A 73 -23.99 9.57 -7.55
N PHE A 74 -23.76 10.84 -7.92
CA PHE A 74 -23.00 11.84 -7.16
C PHE A 74 -23.61 12.27 -5.80
N PRO A 75 -24.93 12.48 -5.65
CA PRO A 75 -25.54 12.88 -4.37
C PRO A 75 -25.40 11.82 -3.28
N HIS A 76 -25.27 10.54 -3.65
CA HIS A 76 -25.15 9.46 -2.68
C HIS A 76 -23.74 9.33 -2.09
N TYR A 77 -22.70 9.70 -2.86
CA TYR A 77 -21.31 9.76 -2.38
C TYR A 77 -21.12 10.96 -1.44
N LEU A 78 -21.64 12.14 -1.80
CA LEU A 78 -21.64 13.33 -0.93
C LEU A 78 -22.40 13.12 0.38
N ARG A 79 -23.56 12.43 0.33
CA ARG A 79 -24.33 12.09 1.54
C ARG A 79 -23.56 11.17 2.49
N ARG A 80 -22.66 10.32 1.98
CA ARG A 80 -21.78 9.47 2.80
C ARG A 80 -20.63 10.24 3.45
N ILE A 81 -20.10 11.29 2.80
CA ILE A 81 -19.04 12.15 3.37
C ILE A 81 -19.48 12.85 4.66
N ILE A 82 -20.79 13.17 4.78
CA ILE A 82 -21.33 13.90 5.94
C ILE A 82 -21.59 12.96 7.14
N LYS A 83 -21.70 11.64 6.94
CA LYS A 83 -21.91 10.67 8.02
C LYS A 83 -20.60 10.17 8.61
N TRP A 84 -19.91 11.02 9.36
CA TRP A 84 -18.64 10.71 10.04
C TRP A 84 -18.67 9.44 10.89
N GLN A 85 -19.80 9.11 11.51
CA GLN A 85 -19.92 7.95 12.41
C GLN A 85 -19.94 6.59 11.69
N GLN A 86 -20.18 6.57 10.37
CA GLN A 86 -20.19 5.34 9.56
C GLN A 86 -18.87 5.12 8.82
N MET A 87 -17.87 5.95 9.10
CA MET A 87 -16.59 5.94 8.40
C MET A 87 -15.58 5.09 9.18
N ASP A 88 -15.01 4.06 8.53
CA ASP A 88 -13.99 3.17 9.12
C ASP A 88 -12.63 3.89 9.23
N ILE A 89 -12.55 4.91 10.10
CA ILE A 89 -11.38 5.79 10.26
C ILE A 89 -10.14 5.01 10.68
N GLU A 90 -10.28 4.07 11.61
CA GLU A 90 -9.16 3.29 12.13
C GLU A 90 -8.56 2.39 11.04
N TYR A 91 -9.39 1.64 10.31
CA TYR A 91 -8.95 0.82 9.18
C TYR A 91 -8.25 1.67 8.12
N THR A 92 -8.81 2.85 7.84
CA THR A 92 -8.24 3.79 6.87
C THR A 92 -6.87 4.29 7.33
N PHE A 93 -6.71 4.65 8.60
CA PHE A 93 -5.44 5.10 9.15
C PHE A 93 -4.36 4.01 9.10
N TRP A 94 -4.72 2.77 9.46
CA TRP A 94 -3.83 1.61 9.30
C TRP A 94 -3.44 1.40 7.84
N GLN A 95 -4.40 1.51 6.92
CA GLN A 95 -4.13 1.40 5.49
C GLN A 95 -3.15 2.48 5.02
N MET A 96 -3.33 3.73 5.45
CA MET A 96 -2.44 4.85 5.14
C MET A 96 -1.02 4.60 5.67
N LEU A 97 -0.90 4.12 6.93
CA LEU A 97 0.39 3.79 7.53
C LEU A 97 1.09 2.63 6.80
N TYR A 98 0.34 1.58 6.43
CA TYR A 98 0.86 0.47 5.65
C TYR A 98 1.21 0.88 4.22
N LEU A 99 0.55 1.85 3.60
CA LEU A 99 0.98 2.39 2.31
C LEU A 99 2.36 3.05 2.38
N CYS A 100 2.69 3.69 3.49
CA CYS A 100 4.01 4.30 3.70
C CYS A 100 5.10 3.27 4.05
N THR A 101 4.77 2.20 4.77
CA THR A 101 5.76 1.26 5.32
C THR A 101 5.82 -0.08 4.57
N SER A 102 4.69 -0.63 4.14
CA SER A 102 4.55 -1.99 3.58
C SER A 102 3.32 -2.09 2.66
N PRO A 103 3.35 -1.46 1.47
CA PRO A 103 2.17 -1.34 0.62
C PRO A 103 1.66 -2.68 0.08
N LYS A 104 2.52 -3.71 0.02
CA LYS A 104 2.14 -5.07 -0.38
C LYS A 104 1.00 -5.63 0.48
N VAL A 105 0.97 -5.29 1.78
CA VAL A 105 -0.07 -5.73 2.71
C VAL A 105 -1.43 -5.14 2.33
N VAL A 106 -1.48 -3.83 2.02
CA VAL A 106 -2.71 -3.13 1.62
C VAL A 106 -3.31 -3.71 0.34
N TYR A 107 -2.47 -4.02 -0.64
CA TYR A 107 -2.93 -4.60 -1.90
C TYR A 107 -3.34 -6.08 -1.76
N GLN A 108 -2.76 -6.82 -0.81
CA GLN A 108 -3.24 -8.16 -0.43
C GLN A 108 -4.64 -8.08 0.19
N HIS A 109 -4.90 -7.11 1.08
CA HIS A 109 -6.24 -6.89 1.62
C HIS A 109 -7.26 -6.53 0.53
N THR A 110 -6.85 -5.75 -0.46
CA THR A 110 -7.70 -5.41 -1.62
C THR A 110 -8.07 -6.68 -2.42
N LYS A 111 -7.11 -7.59 -2.63
CA LYS A 111 -7.36 -8.89 -3.27
C LYS A 111 -8.33 -9.76 -2.47
N PHE A 112 -8.19 -9.79 -1.14
CA PHE A 112 -9.11 -10.53 -0.25
C PHE A 112 -10.52 -9.91 -0.24
N HIS A 113 -10.61 -8.58 -0.25
CA HIS A 113 -11.89 -7.87 -0.34
C HIS A 113 -12.63 -8.20 -1.64
N LYS A 114 -11.90 -8.32 -2.75
CA LYS A 114 -12.49 -8.76 -4.02
C LYS A 114 -13.07 -10.18 -3.92
N GLN A 115 -12.39 -11.10 -3.25
CA GLN A 115 -12.88 -12.48 -3.09
C GLN A 115 -14.16 -12.54 -2.27
N THR A 116 -14.30 -11.67 -1.27
CA THR A 116 -15.46 -11.66 -0.35
C THR A 116 -16.64 -10.84 -0.83
N LYS A 117 -16.41 -9.70 -1.52
CA LYS A 117 -17.48 -8.79 -1.96
C LYS A 117 -17.66 -8.69 -3.48
N ASN A 118 -16.83 -9.39 -4.26
CA ASN A 118 -16.82 -9.36 -5.72
C ASN A 118 -16.76 -7.95 -6.35
N GLN A 119 -16.22 -6.96 -5.64
CA GLN A 119 -16.02 -5.59 -6.15
C GLN A 119 -14.58 -5.12 -5.89
N TRP A 120 -14.06 -4.31 -6.82
CA TRP A 120 -12.72 -3.73 -6.74
C TRP A 120 -12.71 -2.30 -6.23
N ALA A 121 -13.79 -1.55 -6.47
CA ALA A 121 -13.93 -0.16 -6.06
C ALA A 121 -14.10 -0.08 -4.55
N ARG A 122 -13.44 0.91 -3.95
CA ARG A 122 -13.62 1.24 -2.54
C ARG A 122 -14.78 2.22 -2.42
N ASP A 123 -15.85 1.81 -1.73
CA ASP A 123 -17.09 2.59 -1.62
C ASP A 123 -17.10 3.58 -0.43
N ASP A 124 -16.05 3.56 0.40
CA ASP A 124 -15.89 4.44 1.56
C ASP A 124 -15.10 5.72 1.21
N PRO A 125 -15.65 6.91 1.52
CA PRO A 125 -14.95 8.18 1.28
C PRO A 125 -13.85 8.47 2.30
N ALA A 126 -13.62 7.57 3.26
CA ALA A 126 -12.75 7.78 4.43
C ALA A 126 -11.34 8.19 4.05
N PHE A 127 -10.74 7.45 3.11
CA PHE A 127 -9.38 7.67 2.67
C PHE A 127 -9.18 9.07 2.08
N VAL A 128 -10.14 9.50 1.25
CA VAL A 128 -10.10 10.81 0.58
C VAL A 128 -10.26 11.94 1.59
N VAL A 129 -11.21 11.80 2.52
CA VAL A 129 -11.46 12.81 3.56
C VAL A 129 -10.23 12.99 4.46
N ILE A 130 -9.68 11.90 5.00
CA ILE A 130 -8.50 11.99 5.88
C ILE A 130 -7.29 12.52 5.10
N SER A 131 -7.06 12.07 3.86
CA SER A 131 -5.97 12.57 3.02
C SER A 131 -6.12 14.07 2.72
N SER A 132 -7.33 14.54 2.43
CA SER A 132 -7.61 15.96 2.18
C SER A 132 -7.39 16.82 3.42
N LEU A 133 -7.76 16.33 4.61
CA LEU A 133 -7.52 17.02 5.88
C LEU A 133 -6.02 17.14 6.16
N LEU A 134 -5.27 16.04 6.02
CA LEU A 134 -3.81 16.05 6.22
C LEU A 134 -3.10 16.96 5.21
N LEU A 135 -3.53 16.93 3.95
CA LEU A 135 -3.00 17.80 2.90
C LEU A 135 -3.28 19.27 3.18
N ALA A 136 -4.48 19.61 3.64
CA ALA A 136 -4.84 20.97 4.05
C ALA A 136 -3.98 21.45 5.21
N VAL A 137 -3.80 20.62 6.26
CA VAL A 137 -2.98 20.96 7.43
C VAL A 137 -1.51 21.17 7.04
N ALA A 138 -0.93 20.28 6.24
CA ALA A 138 0.46 20.42 5.79
C ALA A 138 0.66 21.65 4.90
N THR A 139 -0.30 21.95 4.01
CA THR A 139 -0.23 23.13 3.15
C THR A 139 -0.40 24.41 3.96
N LEU A 140 -1.30 24.43 4.96
CA LEU A 140 -1.42 25.54 5.91
C LEU A 140 -0.14 25.77 6.70
N ALA A 141 0.57 24.71 7.10
CA ALA A 141 1.88 24.83 7.76
C ALA A 141 2.92 25.48 6.84
N TYR A 142 2.94 25.12 5.55
CA TYR A 142 3.78 25.80 4.54
C TYR A 142 3.41 27.27 4.40
N CYS A 143 2.12 27.59 4.27
CA CYS A 143 1.68 28.98 4.17
C CYS A 143 2.04 29.77 5.44
N ALA A 144 1.93 29.17 6.62
CA ALA A 144 2.32 29.83 7.88
C ALA A 144 3.83 30.10 7.97
N ALA A 145 4.67 29.26 7.35
CA ALA A 145 6.12 29.40 7.36
C ALA A 145 6.65 30.34 6.26
N TYR A 146 6.03 30.34 5.08
CA TYR A 146 6.59 30.95 3.87
C TYR A 146 5.73 32.03 3.23
N ASP A 147 4.45 32.14 3.57
CA ASP A 147 3.54 33.13 3.00
C ASP A 147 3.41 34.36 3.89
N HIS A 148 3.17 35.51 3.26
CA HIS A 148 2.97 36.80 3.91
C HIS A 148 1.52 37.29 3.77
N SER A 149 0.70 36.67 2.89
CA SER A 149 -0.68 37.08 2.63
C SER A 149 -1.67 35.94 2.89
N ALA A 150 -2.66 36.18 3.76
CA ALA A 150 -3.70 35.18 4.05
C ALA A 150 -4.57 34.83 2.83
N GLY A 151 -4.78 35.78 1.91
CA GLY A 151 -5.54 35.54 0.68
C GLY A 151 -4.80 34.62 -0.29
N HIS A 152 -3.49 34.81 -0.40
CA HIS A 152 -2.63 33.93 -1.20
C HIS A 152 -2.53 32.54 -0.55
N ALA A 153 -2.40 32.46 0.77
CA ALA A 153 -2.40 31.20 1.51
C ALA A 153 -3.67 30.38 1.27
N LEU A 154 -4.85 31.02 1.31
CA LEU A 154 -6.13 30.36 1.02
C LEU A 154 -6.18 29.86 -0.42
N PHE A 155 -5.72 30.67 -1.38
CA PHE A 155 -5.63 30.26 -2.78
C PHE A 155 -4.73 29.04 -2.96
N VAL A 156 -3.55 29.01 -2.33
CA VAL A 156 -2.61 27.88 -2.38
C VAL A 156 -3.27 26.62 -1.81
N VAL A 157 -3.89 26.68 -0.63
CA VAL A 157 -4.57 25.54 0.00
C VAL A 157 -5.69 24.99 -0.90
N ILE A 158 -6.56 25.86 -1.40
CA ILE A 158 -7.65 25.45 -2.31
C ILE A 158 -7.07 24.87 -3.60
N SER A 159 -6.03 25.48 -4.16
CA SER A 159 -5.43 25.03 -5.42
C SER A 159 -4.81 23.64 -5.29
N VAL A 160 -4.10 23.36 -4.20
CA VAL A 160 -3.47 22.06 -3.94
C VAL A 160 -4.54 20.98 -3.71
N LEU A 161 -5.60 21.28 -2.95
CA LEU A 161 -6.70 20.33 -2.71
C LEU A 161 -7.48 20.02 -4.00
N LEU A 162 -7.88 21.05 -4.74
CA LEU A 162 -8.74 20.87 -5.91
C LEU A 162 -7.94 20.39 -7.13
N PHE A 163 -6.82 21.03 -7.47
CA PHE A 163 -6.10 20.72 -8.70
C PHE A 163 -5.16 19.52 -8.56
N HIS A 164 -4.31 19.50 -7.53
CA HIS A 164 -3.31 18.43 -7.42
C HIS A 164 -3.93 17.11 -6.97
N PHE A 165 -4.88 17.14 -6.04
CA PHE A 165 -5.46 15.93 -5.49
C PHE A 165 -6.75 15.52 -6.22
N LEU A 166 -7.77 16.37 -6.26
CA LEU A 166 -9.07 15.97 -6.80
C LEU A 166 -9.14 15.94 -8.33
N ILE A 167 -8.71 16.99 -9.03
CA ILE A 167 -8.81 17.08 -10.50
C ILE A 167 -7.84 16.10 -11.16
N THR A 168 -6.60 15.99 -10.68
CA THR A 168 -5.65 15.02 -11.22
C THR A 168 -6.16 13.58 -11.04
N GLY A 169 -6.69 13.26 -9.85
CA GLY A 169 -7.33 11.97 -9.61
C GLY A 169 -8.55 11.73 -10.50
N ALA A 170 -9.47 12.70 -10.61
CA ALA A 170 -10.67 12.59 -11.43
C ALA A 170 -10.35 12.48 -12.93
N GLY A 171 -9.30 13.17 -13.40
CA GLY A 171 -8.78 13.05 -14.76
C GLY A 171 -8.29 11.64 -15.04
N LEU A 172 -7.46 11.07 -14.15
CA LEU A 172 -7.03 9.67 -14.24
C LEU A 172 -8.21 8.69 -14.23
N ALA A 173 -9.21 8.95 -13.39
CA ALA A 173 -10.42 8.14 -13.29
C ALA A 173 -11.25 8.15 -14.59
N THR A 174 -11.34 9.32 -15.22
CA THR A 174 -12.08 9.51 -16.47
C THR A 174 -11.38 8.81 -17.64
N CYS A 175 -10.05 8.83 -17.68
CA CYS A 175 -9.27 8.19 -18.75
C CYS A 175 -9.13 6.66 -18.59
N CYS A 176 -8.94 6.16 -17.36
CA CYS A 176 -8.43 4.81 -17.11
C CYS A 176 -9.38 3.88 -16.32
N TRP A 177 -10.54 4.37 -15.83
CA TRP A 177 -11.59 3.74 -14.99
C TRP A 177 -11.73 4.34 -13.58
N LEU A 178 -12.92 4.23 -12.96
CA LEU A 178 -13.17 4.70 -11.59
C LEU A 178 -12.18 4.15 -10.55
N TYR A 179 -11.70 2.91 -10.69
CA TYR A 179 -10.67 2.34 -9.81
C TYR A 179 -9.33 3.11 -9.87
N ALA A 180 -9.03 3.78 -10.99
CA ALA A 180 -7.84 4.60 -11.12
C ALA A 180 -7.83 5.77 -10.11
N PHE A 181 -9.00 6.27 -9.69
CA PHE A 181 -9.11 7.27 -8.64
C PHE A 181 -8.59 6.73 -7.29
N ASP A 182 -9.01 5.52 -6.92
CA ASP A 182 -8.60 4.88 -5.67
C ASP A 182 -7.09 4.61 -5.67
N VAL A 183 -6.54 4.13 -6.79
CA VAL A 183 -5.09 3.90 -6.93
C VAL A 183 -4.31 5.21 -6.89
N HIS A 184 -4.82 6.27 -7.52
CA HIS A 184 -4.22 7.61 -7.44
C HIS A 184 -4.20 8.10 -5.99
N CYS A 185 -5.30 7.99 -5.25
CA CYS A 185 -5.34 8.41 -3.86
C CYS A 185 -4.34 7.61 -3.01
N ASN A 186 -4.30 6.28 -3.17
CA ASN A 186 -3.37 5.41 -2.45
C ASN A 186 -1.89 5.73 -2.75
N SER A 187 -1.55 6.06 -4.00
CA SER A 187 -0.20 6.40 -4.41
C SER A 187 0.21 7.84 -4.08
N PHE A 188 -0.75 8.76 -4.13
CA PHE A 188 -0.56 10.16 -3.79
C PHE A 188 -0.22 10.33 -2.31
N PHE A 189 -0.84 9.58 -1.41
CA PHE A 189 -0.66 9.78 0.03
C PHE A 189 0.80 9.63 0.50
N PRO A 190 1.55 8.55 0.19
CA PRO A 190 2.95 8.46 0.60
C PRO A 190 3.87 9.47 -0.10
N MET A 191 3.56 9.82 -1.36
CA MET A 191 4.27 10.88 -2.08
C MET A 191 4.07 12.24 -1.39
N PHE A 192 2.84 12.54 -0.96
CA PHE A 192 2.51 13.69 -0.14
C PHE A 192 3.29 13.71 1.17
N VAL A 193 3.35 12.59 1.90
CA VAL A 193 4.13 12.51 3.14
C VAL A 193 5.60 12.85 2.89
N MET A 194 6.19 12.38 1.79
CA MET A 194 7.58 12.70 1.45
C MET A 194 7.77 14.16 1.01
N LEU A 195 6.93 14.68 0.11
CA LEU A 195 7.13 16.00 -0.52
C LEU A 195 6.52 17.18 0.23
N TYR A 196 5.57 16.94 1.13
CA TYR A 196 4.97 17.99 1.95
C TYR A 196 5.37 17.85 3.41
N VAL A 197 5.34 16.65 4.00
CA VAL A 197 5.67 16.51 5.44
C VAL A 197 7.18 16.46 5.66
N VAL A 198 7.86 15.47 5.06
CA VAL A 198 9.32 15.30 5.24
C VAL A 198 10.07 16.49 4.65
N HIS A 199 9.72 16.91 3.43
CA HIS A 199 10.30 18.10 2.80
C HIS A 199 10.14 19.36 3.67
N TYR A 200 9.04 19.55 4.40
CA TYR A 200 8.84 20.72 5.27
C TYR A 200 9.89 20.75 6.38
N PHE A 201 10.10 19.63 7.07
CA PHE A 201 11.12 19.54 8.12
C PHE A 201 12.54 19.68 7.58
N LEU A 202 12.82 19.14 6.40
CA LEU A 202 14.15 19.21 5.78
C LEU A 202 14.37 20.52 4.99
N SER A 203 13.34 21.35 4.79
CA SER A 203 13.37 22.54 3.94
C SER A 203 14.53 23.51 4.24
N PRO A 204 14.87 23.88 5.49
CA PRO A 204 16.00 24.77 5.73
C PRO A 204 17.33 24.19 5.26
N LEU A 205 17.48 22.87 5.28
CA LEU A 205 18.66 22.17 4.79
C LEU A 205 18.66 22.02 3.27
N LEU A 206 17.50 21.70 2.68
CA LEU A 206 17.33 21.44 1.24
C LEU A 206 17.46 22.68 0.36
N VAL A 207 17.17 23.85 0.92
CA VAL A 207 17.17 25.13 0.21
C VAL A 207 18.55 25.81 0.25
N ALA A 208 19.40 25.45 1.22
CA ALA A 208 20.75 26.02 1.38
C ALA A 208 21.62 25.90 0.13
N HIS A 209 22.62 26.78 -0.02
CA HIS A 209 23.56 26.76 -1.15
C HIS A 209 24.60 25.64 -1.01
N GLY A 210 24.99 25.06 -2.16
CA GLY A 210 25.99 24.00 -2.24
C GLY A 210 25.50 22.74 -2.94
N PHE A 211 26.40 21.77 -3.08
CA PHE A 211 26.12 20.50 -3.74
C PHE A 211 25.25 19.55 -2.90
N ILE A 212 25.46 19.50 -1.58
CA ILE A 212 24.74 18.58 -0.69
C ILE A 212 23.22 18.83 -0.68
N PRO A 213 22.72 20.07 -0.59
CA PRO A 213 21.28 20.36 -0.68
C PRO A 213 20.68 20.00 -2.05
N VAL A 214 21.41 20.25 -3.15
CA VAL A 214 21.01 19.85 -4.51
C VAL A 214 20.87 18.33 -4.61
N LEU A 215 21.87 17.60 -4.13
CA LEU A 215 21.85 16.14 -4.10
C LEU A 215 20.66 15.62 -3.28
N LEU A 216 20.51 16.10 -2.04
CA LEU A 216 19.46 15.65 -1.13
C LEU A 216 18.06 15.97 -1.66
N SER A 217 17.88 17.15 -2.26
CA SER A 217 16.62 17.55 -2.88
C SER A 217 16.25 16.67 -4.07
N ASN A 218 17.18 16.45 -5.00
CA ASN A 218 16.93 15.54 -6.13
C ASN A 218 16.66 14.10 -5.67
N LEU A 219 17.39 13.59 -4.68
CA LEU A 219 17.16 12.26 -4.12
C LEU A 219 15.76 12.14 -3.49
N LEU A 220 15.33 13.15 -2.71
CA LEU A 220 14.01 13.17 -2.09
C LEU A 220 12.90 13.13 -3.16
N PHE A 221 13.00 13.98 -4.19
CA PHE A 221 12.03 14.02 -5.29
C PHE A 221 12.06 12.74 -6.13
N MET A 222 13.24 12.18 -6.40
CA MET A 222 13.40 10.92 -7.12
C MET A 222 12.74 9.77 -6.35
N VAL A 223 12.96 9.65 -5.04
CA VAL A 223 12.36 8.62 -4.20
C VAL A 223 10.84 8.79 -4.15
N ALA A 224 10.35 10.01 -3.92
CA ALA A 224 8.91 10.28 -3.84
C ALA A 224 8.19 9.97 -5.16
N ALA A 225 8.75 10.42 -6.29
CA ALA A 225 8.20 10.16 -7.62
C ALA A 225 8.26 8.66 -7.97
N SER A 226 9.35 7.98 -7.65
CA SER A 226 9.48 6.53 -7.88
C SER A 226 8.45 5.76 -7.05
N TYR A 227 8.24 6.16 -5.80
CA TYR A 227 7.29 5.50 -4.91
C TYR A 227 5.84 5.68 -5.37
N TYR A 228 5.47 6.87 -5.86
CA TYR A 228 4.16 7.12 -6.48
C TYR A 228 3.89 6.16 -7.66
N HIS A 229 4.86 6.02 -8.58
CA HIS A 229 4.71 5.14 -9.73
C HIS A 229 4.74 3.66 -9.36
N TYR A 230 5.52 3.28 -8.36
CA TYR A 230 5.55 1.91 -7.84
C TYR A 230 4.20 1.50 -7.22
N LEU A 231 3.56 2.41 -6.46
CA LEU A 231 2.23 2.16 -5.89
C LEU A 231 1.15 2.09 -6.96
N ASN A 232 1.24 2.92 -8.00
CA ASN A 232 0.35 2.79 -9.17
C ASN A 232 0.51 1.42 -9.82
N PHE A 233 1.75 1.01 -10.12
CA PHE A 233 2.04 -0.31 -10.66
C PHE A 233 1.44 -1.42 -9.79
N LEU A 234 1.65 -1.37 -8.47
CA LEU A 234 1.15 -2.40 -7.56
C LEU A 234 -0.39 -2.43 -7.50
N GLY A 235 -1.06 -1.28 -7.58
CA GLY A 235 -2.52 -1.22 -7.64
C GLY A 235 -3.10 -1.80 -8.93
N TYR A 236 -2.51 -1.44 -10.07
CA TYR A 236 -2.96 -2.00 -11.35
C TYR A 236 -2.58 -3.47 -11.52
N TYR A 237 -1.48 -3.93 -10.91
CA TYR A 237 -1.02 -5.33 -10.96
C TYR A 237 -2.00 -6.34 -10.36
N VAL A 238 -2.80 -5.93 -9.37
CA VAL A 238 -3.79 -6.82 -8.74
C VAL A 238 -4.99 -7.10 -9.66
N LEU A 239 -5.19 -6.28 -10.70
CA LEU A 239 -6.32 -6.41 -11.61
C LEU A 239 -6.04 -7.47 -12.69
N PRO A 240 -6.82 -8.56 -12.74
CA PRO A 240 -6.56 -9.67 -13.67
C PRO A 240 -6.87 -9.34 -15.14
N PHE A 241 -7.53 -8.21 -15.41
CA PHE A 241 -7.94 -7.79 -16.76
C PHE A 241 -6.92 -6.89 -17.47
N LEU A 242 -5.86 -6.44 -16.78
CA LEU A 242 -4.81 -5.61 -17.38
C LEU A 242 -3.60 -6.50 -17.73
N GLU A 243 -3.45 -6.81 -19.02
CA GLU A 243 -2.37 -7.68 -19.49
C GLU A 243 -0.98 -7.00 -19.50
N ARG A 244 -0.93 -5.66 -19.57
CA ARG A 244 0.33 -4.88 -19.66
C ARG A 244 0.43 -3.79 -18.60
N THR A 245 0.45 -4.19 -17.33
CA THR A 245 0.64 -3.27 -16.19
C THR A 245 2.05 -2.68 -16.10
N ALA A 246 3.03 -3.27 -16.81
CA ALA A 246 4.41 -2.79 -16.87
C ALA A 246 4.56 -1.34 -17.37
N PHE A 247 3.58 -0.82 -18.13
CA PHE A 247 3.56 0.57 -18.59
C PHE A 247 3.63 1.57 -17.43
N PHE A 248 2.97 1.28 -16.29
CA PHE A 248 2.98 2.14 -15.11
C PHE A 248 4.35 2.21 -14.41
N LEU A 249 5.26 1.28 -14.74
CA LEU A 249 6.61 1.23 -14.17
C LEU A 249 7.62 2.06 -14.98
N TYR A 250 7.37 2.32 -16.28
CA TYR A 250 8.30 3.06 -17.15
C TYR A 250 8.70 4.44 -16.65
N PRO A 251 7.80 5.24 -16.04
CA PRO A 251 8.20 6.54 -15.48
C PRO A 251 9.27 6.44 -14.38
N ILE A 252 9.38 5.31 -13.67
CA ILE A 252 10.46 5.09 -12.69
C ILE A 252 11.81 5.06 -13.40
N GLY A 253 11.91 4.34 -14.52
CA GLY A 253 13.12 4.31 -15.32
C GLY A 253 13.52 5.71 -15.81
N LEU A 254 12.55 6.50 -16.26
CA LEU A 254 12.77 7.89 -16.64
C LEU A 254 13.28 8.75 -15.48
N VAL A 255 12.65 8.64 -14.30
CA VAL A 255 13.06 9.37 -13.09
C VAL A 255 14.49 9.01 -12.66
N ILE A 256 14.86 7.73 -12.72
CA ILE A 256 16.21 7.26 -12.39
C ILE A 256 17.26 7.81 -13.37
N VAL A 257 16.93 7.93 -14.66
CA VAL A 257 17.85 8.47 -15.67
C VAL A 257 17.93 10.00 -15.60
N LEU A 258 16.81 10.69 -15.35
CA LEU A 258 16.79 12.16 -15.27
C LEU A 258 17.43 12.69 -13.98
N SER A 259 17.30 11.99 -12.87
CA SER A 259 17.85 12.42 -11.56
C SER A 259 19.35 12.78 -11.60
N PRO A 260 20.28 11.94 -12.11
CA PRO A 260 21.68 12.31 -12.19
C PRO A 260 21.92 13.52 -13.12
N ILE A 261 21.14 13.66 -14.19
CA ILE A 261 21.24 14.81 -15.10
C ILE A 261 20.88 16.11 -14.36
N LEU A 262 19.80 16.10 -13.55
CA LEU A 262 19.38 17.26 -12.74
C LEU A 262 20.39 17.60 -11.63
N ILE A 263 21.01 16.59 -11.03
CA ILE A 263 22.07 16.78 -10.03
C ILE A 263 23.29 17.43 -10.68
N LEU A 264 23.73 16.92 -11.84
CA LEU A 264 24.89 17.45 -12.58
C LEU A 264 24.64 18.85 -13.13
N SER A 265 23.40 19.18 -13.51
CA SER A 265 23.03 20.54 -13.93
C SER A 265 22.92 21.52 -12.76
N GLY A 266 23.04 21.06 -11.51
CA GLY A 266 22.89 21.89 -10.32
C GLY A 266 21.45 22.33 -10.04
N PHE A 267 20.46 21.68 -10.67
CA PHE A 267 19.05 22.03 -10.50
C PHE A 267 18.53 21.57 -9.13
N ASN A 268 17.93 22.46 -8.36
CA ASN A 268 17.36 22.15 -7.05
C ASN A 268 15.81 22.18 -7.11
N PRO A 269 15.13 21.01 -7.12
CA PRO A 269 13.67 20.97 -7.22
C PRO A 269 12.96 21.56 -5.99
N SER A 270 13.56 21.50 -4.79
CA SER A 270 13.02 22.14 -3.59
C SER A 270 12.94 23.66 -3.73
N ARG A 271 13.98 24.28 -4.29
CA ARG A 271 13.97 25.73 -4.56
C ARG A 271 12.95 26.09 -5.64
N TYR A 272 12.90 25.30 -6.72
CA TYR A 272 11.92 25.50 -7.78
C TYR A 272 10.49 25.41 -7.23
N PHE A 273 10.19 24.41 -6.40
CA PHE A 273 8.90 24.24 -5.76
C PHE A 273 8.53 25.45 -4.89
N LEU A 274 9.41 25.88 -3.98
CA LEU A 274 9.14 27.04 -3.12
C LEU A 274 9.01 28.35 -3.90
N ASN A 275 9.76 28.52 -4.99
CA ASN A 275 9.67 29.70 -5.84
C ASN A 275 8.34 29.75 -6.60
N VAL A 276 7.88 28.61 -7.14
CA VAL A 276 6.58 28.54 -7.84
C VAL A 276 5.41 28.85 -6.90
N TYR A 277 5.42 28.31 -5.68
CA TYR A 277 4.28 28.49 -4.76
C TYR A 277 4.35 29.76 -3.93
N PHE A 278 5.52 30.19 -3.47
CA PHE A 278 5.66 31.30 -2.51
C PHE A 278 6.47 32.48 -3.08
N SER A 279 6.84 32.44 -4.36
CA SER A 279 7.60 33.49 -5.06
C SER A 279 8.85 33.95 -4.30
N GLN A 280 9.45 33.05 -3.51
CA GLN A 280 10.69 33.35 -2.82
C GLN A 280 11.83 33.42 -3.84
N ARG A 281 12.46 34.61 -3.90
CA ARG A 281 13.74 34.83 -4.59
C ARG A 281 14.85 34.17 -3.75
N VAL A 282 14.96 32.84 -3.81
CA VAL A 282 16.12 32.09 -3.28
C VAL A 282 17.08 31.71 -4.39
#